data_AF-A0A6A6CJK6-F1
#
_entry.id   AF-A0A6A6CJK6-F1
#
_cell.length_a   1.000
_cell.length_b   1.000
_cell.length_c   1.000
_cell.angle_alpha   90.00
_cell.angle_beta   90.00
_cell.angle_gamma   90.00
#
_symmetry.space_group_name_H-M   'P 1'
#
loop_
_entity.id
_entity.type
_entity.pdbx_description
1 polymer ?
#
loop_
_entity_poly.entity_id
_entity_poly.type
_entity_poly.pdbx_seq_one_letter_code
_entity_poly.pdbx_strand_id
1 'polypeptide(L)'
;MMMKTLSTAVLFGSLACAQFAPPAGVSNVSSSDCPTNGGAHIIVARASLEAPGYGIIGSVKDAVLNRVPGSTAEFVTYPATLDDYFNSESDGVLAMKKLINAYTDKCSASLPLVLMGYSQGAQVSADSLVGQQVAAFPDNSSINQPLPASTLSRFAAVVIMGDPSFVTNETFHVGNATRNGLFPRKDVANFNTAGLAARVKSYCDFNDPYCASGNLSTGLPVHLGYVQEYGSQAEDFVVNQIKAFYSNGTSTSSNGTSSSGSGSSTSSNGTSSGGSGSSTTSSTPAAYTGTASTMSAVGKIAPIAVLAGVIALAM
;
A
#
# COMPACT_ATOMS: atom_id res chain seq x y z
N MET A 1 -3.81 3.25 -73.71
CA MET A 1 -2.92 3.54 -72.57
C MET A 1 -3.68 3.21 -71.30
N MET A 2 -3.33 2.10 -70.62
CA MET A 2 -3.95 1.67 -69.37
C MET A 2 -3.36 2.48 -68.20
N MET A 3 -4.20 3.25 -67.51
CA MET A 3 -3.85 3.87 -66.22
C MET A 3 -3.96 2.80 -65.12
N LYS A 4 -2.82 2.42 -64.54
CA LYS A 4 -2.76 1.60 -63.32
C LYS A 4 -2.87 2.51 -62.10
N THR A 5 -3.97 2.38 -61.37
CA THR A 5 -4.15 2.88 -60.00
C THR A 5 -3.22 2.13 -59.05
N LEU A 6 -2.31 2.85 -58.38
CA LEU A 6 -1.58 2.36 -57.22
C LEU A 6 -2.41 2.65 -55.97
N SER A 7 -2.95 1.60 -55.35
CA SER A 7 -3.50 1.67 -53.99
C SER A 7 -2.38 1.39 -53.00
N THR A 8 -1.94 2.40 -52.25
CA THR A 8 -1.04 2.26 -51.11
C THR A 8 -1.83 1.76 -49.91
N ALA A 9 -1.62 0.50 -49.53
CA ALA A 9 -2.15 -0.05 -48.28
C ALA A 9 -1.31 0.49 -47.11
N VAL A 10 -1.93 1.28 -46.24
CA VAL A 10 -1.35 1.68 -44.95
C VAL A 10 -1.57 0.53 -43.97
N LEU A 11 -0.50 -0.23 -43.69
CA LEU A 11 -0.48 -1.22 -42.61
C LEU A 11 -0.36 -0.48 -41.28
N PHE A 12 -1.45 -0.44 -40.51
CA PHE A 12 -1.41 -0.09 -39.09
C PHE A 12 -0.74 -1.25 -38.34
N GLY A 13 0.54 -1.12 -38.04
CA GLY A 13 1.23 -2.00 -37.12
C GLY A 13 0.71 -1.78 -35.71
N SER A 14 0.07 -2.80 -35.13
CA SER A 14 -0.34 -2.83 -33.73
C SER A 14 0.90 -2.76 -32.83
N LEU A 15 1.10 -1.62 -32.16
CA LEU A 15 2.04 -1.49 -31.05
C LEU A 15 1.55 -2.40 -29.91
N ALA A 16 2.16 -3.57 -29.75
CA ALA A 16 1.94 -4.37 -28.55
C ALA A 16 2.68 -3.68 -27.38
N CYS A 17 1.94 -3.12 -26.43
CA CYS A 17 2.51 -2.68 -25.15
C CYS A 17 3.23 -3.87 -24.52
N ALA A 18 4.54 -3.74 -24.31
CA ALA A 18 5.32 -4.75 -23.59
C ALA A 18 4.85 -4.77 -22.12
N GLN A 19 4.00 -5.74 -21.78
CA GLN A 19 3.64 -6.01 -20.39
C GLN A 19 4.71 -6.89 -19.75
N PHE A 20 5.12 -6.56 -18.54
CA PHE A 20 5.97 -7.44 -17.75
C PHE A 20 5.14 -8.63 -17.28
N ALA A 21 5.61 -9.85 -17.56
CA ALA A 21 4.99 -11.06 -17.04
C ALA A 21 4.89 -10.99 -15.50
N PRO A 22 3.89 -11.65 -14.89
CA PRO A 22 3.80 -11.70 -13.43
C PRO A 22 5.13 -12.21 -12.84
N PRO A 23 5.57 -11.67 -11.70
CA PRO A 23 6.79 -12.14 -11.05
C PRO A 23 6.70 -13.65 -10.79
N ALA A 24 7.77 -14.37 -11.13
CA ALA A 24 7.82 -15.81 -10.92
C ALA A 24 7.60 -16.14 -9.43
N GLY A 25 6.63 -17.00 -9.14
CA GLY A 25 6.30 -17.45 -7.78
C GLY A 25 5.13 -16.75 -7.11
N VAL A 26 4.56 -15.69 -7.71
CA VAL A 26 3.32 -15.06 -7.19
C VAL A 26 2.10 -15.86 -7.65
N SER A 27 1.27 -16.30 -6.71
CA SER A 27 0.00 -16.95 -7.01
C SER A 27 -1.01 -15.91 -7.53
N ASN A 28 -1.54 -16.12 -8.74
CA ASN A 28 -2.57 -15.26 -9.33
C ASN A 28 -4.00 -15.79 -9.13
N VAL A 29 -4.22 -16.65 -8.13
CA VAL A 29 -5.57 -17.06 -7.74
C VAL A 29 -6.28 -15.89 -7.05
N SER A 30 -7.41 -15.47 -7.60
CA SER A 30 -8.26 -14.39 -7.07
C SER A 30 -9.58 -14.95 -6.59
N SER A 31 -10.02 -14.52 -5.41
CA SER A 31 -11.31 -14.89 -4.82
C SER A 31 -11.91 -13.68 -4.09
N SER A 32 -13.17 -13.40 -4.39
CA SER A 32 -13.98 -12.40 -3.70
C SER A 32 -14.77 -13.00 -2.53
N ASP A 33 -14.38 -14.19 -2.05
CA ASP A 33 -15.03 -14.85 -0.92
C ASP A 33 -14.68 -14.18 0.40
N CYS A 34 -15.64 -14.22 1.32
CA CYS A 34 -15.39 -13.76 2.67
C CYS A 34 -14.35 -14.68 3.33
N PRO A 35 -13.35 -14.12 4.02
CA PRO A 35 -12.38 -14.92 4.76
C PRO A 35 -13.08 -15.64 5.93
N THR A 36 -12.46 -16.71 6.43
CA THR A 36 -12.93 -17.34 7.67
C THR A 36 -12.53 -16.49 8.88
N ASN A 37 -13.16 -16.74 10.04
CA ASN A 37 -12.80 -16.04 11.28
C ASN A 37 -11.29 -16.21 11.60
N GLY A 38 -10.62 -15.12 11.96
CA GLY A 38 -9.17 -15.06 12.13
C GLY A 38 -8.38 -14.72 10.84
N GLY A 39 -9.03 -14.78 9.68
CA GLY A 39 -8.47 -14.35 8.39
C GLY A 39 -8.77 -12.89 8.05
N ALA A 40 -8.25 -12.42 6.92
CA ALA A 40 -8.56 -11.12 6.34
C ALA A 40 -8.79 -11.23 4.83
N HIS A 41 -9.42 -10.22 4.24
CA HIS A 41 -9.54 -10.10 2.80
C HIS A 41 -8.56 -9.06 2.27
N ILE A 42 -7.65 -9.47 1.38
CA ILE A 42 -6.59 -8.61 0.85
C ILE A 42 -6.93 -8.17 -0.57
N ILE A 43 -7.08 -6.87 -0.78
CA ILE A 43 -7.26 -6.29 -2.12
C ILE A 43 -5.94 -5.65 -2.57
N VAL A 44 -5.47 -5.99 -3.76
CA VAL A 44 -4.15 -5.59 -4.25
C VAL A 44 -4.21 -4.82 -5.57
N ALA A 45 -3.53 -3.68 -5.66
CA ALA A 45 -3.30 -2.96 -6.90
C ALA A 45 -1.83 -3.07 -7.36
N ARG A 46 -1.62 -3.56 -8.58
CA ARG A 46 -0.29 -3.76 -9.19
C ARG A 46 0.38 -2.44 -9.61
N ALA A 47 1.63 -2.50 -10.04
CA ALA A 47 2.36 -1.37 -10.62
C ALA A 47 2.02 -1.17 -12.10
N SER A 48 2.42 -0.01 -12.64
CA SER A 48 2.30 0.25 -14.08
C SER A 48 3.09 -0.77 -14.90
N LEU A 49 2.55 -1.16 -16.05
CA LEU A 49 3.08 -2.12 -17.03
C LEU A 49 3.18 -3.57 -16.56
N GLU A 50 2.83 -3.88 -15.31
CA GLU A 50 2.69 -5.26 -14.87
C GLU A 50 1.48 -5.93 -15.56
N ALA A 51 1.63 -7.21 -15.89
CA ALA A 51 0.52 -8.01 -16.39
C ALA A 51 -0.66 -8.02 -15.39
N PRO A 52 -1.91 -8.14 -15.85
CA PRO A 52 -3.06 -8.27 -14.96
C PRO A 52 -2.87 -9.35 -13.89
N GLY A 53 -3.17 -9.00 -12.64
CA GLY A 53 -2.92 -9.84 -11.47
C GLY A 53 -2.42 -9.03 -10.28
N TYR A 54 -1.74 -9.70 -9.35
CA TYR A 54 -1.26 -9.09 -8.11
C TYR A 54 0.03 -8.25 -8.25
N GLY A 55 0.76 -8.40 -9.36
CA GLY A 55 2.06 -7.74 -9.54
C GLY A 55 3.12 -8.19 -8.52
N ILE A 56 4.20 -7.43 -8.41
CA ILE A 56 5.37 -7.71 -7.56
C ILE A 56 5.02 -7.77 -6.07
N ILE A 57 4.14 -6.88 -5.62
CA ILE A 57 3.67 -6.85 -4.23
C ILE A 57 2.82 -8.07 -3.87
N GLY A 58 2.37 -8.85 -4.86
CA GLY A 58 1.72 -10.13 -4.65
C GLY A 58 2.54 -11.12 -3.80
N SER A 59 3.87 -10.98 -3.76
CA SER A 59 4.73 -11.77 -2.87
C SER A 59 4.45 -11.50 -1.38
N VAL A 60 4.18 -10.24 -1.01
CA VAL A 60 3.82 -9.87 0.38
C VAL A 60 2.45 -10.45 0.72
N LYS A 61 1.50 -10.37 -0.21
CA LYS A 61 0.18 -10.99 -0.09
C LYS A 61 0.29 -12.50 0.15
N ASP A 62 1.08 -13.21 -0.66
CA ASP A 62 1.24 -14.67 -0.51
C ASP A 62 1.86 -15.05 0.84
N ALA A 63 2.84 -14.27 1.31
CA ALA A 63 3.44 -14.46 2.63
C ALA A 63 2.42 -14.26 3.78
N VAL A 64 1.56 -13.25 3.68
CA VAL A 64 0.48 -13.02 4.65
C VAL A 64 -0.53 -14.17 4.62
N LEU A 65 -0.98 -14.61 3.45
CA LEU A 65 -1.92 -15.74 3.30
C LEU A 65 -1.36 -17.03 3.94
N ASN A 66 -0.05 -17.26 3.81
CA ASN A 66 0.61 -18.40 4.43
C ASN A 66 0.63 -18.34 5.97
N ARG A 67 0.73 -17.13 6.55
CA ARG A 67 0.77 -16.94 8.02
C ARG A 67 -0.59 -16.68 8.66
N VAL A 68 -1.59 -16.35 7.86
CA VAL A 68 -2.97 -16.12 8.31
C VAL A 68 -3.91 -17.02 7.50
N PRO A 69 -3.94 -18.34 7.79
CA PRO A 69 -4.82 -19.28 7.10
C PRO A 69 -6.28 -18.83 7.17
N GLY A 70 -7.01 -19.05 6.08
CA GLY A 70 -8.41 -18.61 5.96
C GLY A 70 -8.59 -17.18 5.44
N SER A 71 -7.50 -16.47 5.20
CA SER A 71 -7.51 -15.21 4.45
C SER A 71 -7.80 -15.45 2.96
N THR A 72 -8.45 -14.48 2.32
CA THR A 72 -8.72 -14.47 0.87
C THR A 72 -8.06 -13.24 0.23
N ALA A 73 -7.89 -13.25 -1.08
CA ALA A 73 -7.33 -12.12 -1.79
C ALA A 73 -7.97 -11.95 -3.17
N GLU A 74 -8.09 -10.70 -3.61
CA GLU A 74 -8.43 -10.35 -4.98
C GLU A 74 -7.57 -9.17 -5.48
N PHE A 75 -7.40 -9.07 -6.79
CA PHE A 75 -6.63 -7.99 -7.41
C PHE A 75 -7.54 -7.00 -8.14
N VAL A 76 -7.10 -5.74 -8.17
CA VAL A 76 -7.76 -4.69 -8.94
C VAL A 76 -7.52 -4.92 -10.43
N THR A 77 -8.61 -5.06 -11.17
CA THR A 77 -8.57 -5.05 -12.64
C THR A 77 -8.68 -3.60 -13.12
N TYR A 78 -7.57 -3.06 -13.60
CA TYR A 78 -7.46 -1.69 -14.12
C TYR A 78 -6.30 -1.57 -15.11
N PRO A 79 -6.20 -0.48 -15.90
CA PRO A 79 -5.24 -0.39 -17.01
C PRO A 79 -3.77 -0.55 -16.60
N ALA A 80 -3.35 0.09 -15.50
CA ALA A 80 -1.96 0.14 -15.03
C ALA A 80 -0.97 0.64 -16.12
N THR A 81 -1.28 1.75 -16.79
CA THR A 81 -0.43 2.30 -17.87
C THR A 81 0.44 3.47 -17.41
N LEU A 82 1.47 3.82 -18.19
CA LEU A 82 2.33 5.00 -17.96
C LEU A 82 2.03 6.15 -18.92
N ASP A 83 1.64 5.84 -20.16
CA ASP A 83 1.32 6.78 -21.24
C ASP A 83 -0.03 7.48 -21.07
N ASP A 84 -0.96 6.87 -20.33
CA ASP A 84 -2.24 7.46 -19.91
C ASP A 84 -2.43 7.37 -18.39
N TYR A 85 -1.41 7.80 -17.65
CA TYR A 85 -1.30 7.58 -16.20
C TYR A 85 -2.50 8.12 -15.42
N PHE A 86 -2.96 9.35 -15.70
CA PHE A 86 -4.02 10.00 -14.92
C PHE A 86 -5.37 9.27 -15.03
N ASN A 87 -5.74 8.83 -16.24
CA ASN A 87 -6.95 8.03 -16.43
C ASN A 87 -6.77 6.62 -15.86
N SER A 88 -5.60 6.00 -16.09
CA SER A 88 -5.29 4.68 -15.54
C SER A 88 -5.41 4.64 -14.02
N GLU A 89 -4.83 5.61 -13.32
CA GLU A 89 -4.89 5.70 -11.87
C GLU A 89 -6.32 5.98 -11.39
N SER A 90 -7.05 6.92 -12.02
CA SER A 90 -8.46 7.22 -11.68
C SER A 90 -9.37 6.00 -11.86
N ASP A 91 -9.19 5.24 -12.93
CA ASP A 91 -9.90 3.98 -13.19
C ASP A 91 -9.54 2.92 -12.15
N GLY A 92 -8.27 2.89 -11.73
CA GLY A 92 -7.80 2.05 -10.62
C GLY A 92 -8.50 2.38 -9.31
N VAL A 93 -8.65 3.66 -8.97
CA VAL A 93 -9.36 4.10 -7.76
C VAL A 93 -10.84 3.70 -7.81
N LEU A 94 -11.50 3.92 -8.94
CA LEU A 94 -12.89 3.49 -9.14
C LEU A 94 -13.03 1.97 -9.00
N ALA A 95 -12.13 1.20 -9.61
CA ALA A 95 -12.13 -0.25 -9.56
C ALA A 95 -11.87 -0.78 -8.13
N MET A 96 -10.90 -0.21 -7.41
CA MET A 96 -10.63 -0.60 -6.03
C MET A 96 -11.79 -0.24 -5.09
N LYS A 97 -12.38 0.95 -5.20
CA LYS A 97 -13.58 1.32 -4.43
C LYS A 97 -14.75 0.38 -4.72
N LYS A 98 -14.90 -0.09 -5.96
CA LYS A 98 -15.92 -1.09 -6.33
C LYS A 98 -15.70 -2.43 -5.61
N LEU A 99 -14.46 -2.91 -5.53
CA LEU A 99 -14.13 -4.13 -4.79
C LEU A 99 -14.36 -3.98 -3.29
N ILE A 100 -13.92 -2.85 -2.71
CA ILE A 100 -14.18 -2.52 -1.29
C ILE A 100 -15.69 -2.55 -1.01
N ASN A 101 -16.49 -1.85 -1.81
CA ASN A 101 -17.94 -1.80 -1.62
C ASN A 101 -18.59 -3.19 -1.76
N ALA A 102 -18.23 -3.94 -2.81
CA ALA A 102 -18.74 -5.29 -3.02
C ALA A 102 -18.41 -6.21 -1.84
N TYR A 103 -17.19 -6.13 -1.29
CA TYR A 103 -16.80 -6.87 -0.10
C TYR A 103 -17.60 -6.41 1.13
N THR A 104 -17.75 -5.09 1.32
CA THR A 104 -18.46 -4.59 2.50
C THR A 104 -19.94 -4.92 2.52
N ASP A 105 -20.56 -5.06 1.35
CA ASP A 105 -21.94 -5.48 1.16
C ASP A 105 -22.12 -6.99 1.38
N LYS A 106 -21.13 -7.79 0.96
CA LYS A 106 -21.17 -9.26 1.03
C LYS A 106 -20.79 -9.80 2.41
N CYS A 107 -19.79 -9.23 3.06
CA CYS A 107 -19.10 -9.83 4.20
C CYS A 107 -19.34 -9.05 5.51
N SER A 108 -19.41 -9.76 6.63
CA SER A 108 -19.55 -9.18 7.98
C SER A 108 -18.46 -8.16 8.29
N ALA A 109 -18.81 -7.10 9.04
CA ALA A 109 -17.87 -6.09 9.53
C ALA A 109 -16.81 -6.67 10.49
N SER A 110 -17.05 -7.85 11.07
CA SER A 110 -16.08 -8.57 11.90
C SER A 110 -14.93 -9.20 11.11
N LEU A 111 -14.99 -9.19 9.77
CA LEU A 111 -13.96 -9.73 8.88
C LEU A 111 -13.17 -8.58 8.24
N PRO A 112 -11.90 -8.37 8.63
CA PRO A 112 -11.15 -7.18 8.24
C PRO A 112 -10.70 -7.19 6.77
N LEU A 113 -10.50 -5.99 6.25
CA LEU A 113 -9.86 -5.72 4.97
C LEU A 113 -8.36 -5.42 5.15
N VAL A 114 -7.57 -5.72 4.13
CA VAL A 114 -6.20 -5.23 3.95
C VAL A 114 -6.07 -4.68 2.54
N LEU A 115 -5.44 -3.52 2.37
CA LEU A 115 -5.05 -3.02 1.05
C LEU A 115 -3.54 -3.14 0.85
N MET A 116 -3.16 -3.50 -0.37
CA MET A 116 -1.75 -3.47 -0.80
C MET A 116 -1.63 -2.78 -2.15
N GLY A 117 -0.62 -1.93 -2.30
CA GLY A 117 -0.37 -1.23 -3.55
C GLY A 117 1.12 -1.03 -3.83
N TYR A 118 1.51 -1.10 -5.10
CA TYR A 118 2.88 -0.83 -5.53
C TYR A 118 2.91 0.21 -6.66
N SER A 119 3.77 1.22 -6.55
CA SER A 119 3.91 2.29 -7.56
C SER A 119 2.56 2.97 -7.87
N GLN A 120 2.05 2.93 -9.11
CA GLN A 120 0.69 3.41 -9.40
C GLN A 120 -0.38 2.72 -8.53
N GLY A 121 -0.25 1.44 -8.22
CA GLY A 121 -1.14 0.73 -7.31
C GLY A 121 -1.08 1.23 -5.86
N ALA A 122 0.06 1.77 -5.44
CA ALA A 122 0.20 2.43 -4.14
C ALA A 122 -0.64 3.71 -4.09
N GLN A 123 -0.56 4.54 -5.13
CA GLN A 123 -1.40 5.72 -5.27
C GLN A 123 -2.90 5.34 -5.33
N VAL A 124 -3.28 4.35 -6.16
CA VAL A 124 -4.65 3.83 -6.25
C VAL A 124 -5.18 3.42 -4.87
N SER A 125 -4.36 2.73 -4.08
CA SER A 125 -4.73 2.26 -2.74
C SER A 125 -4.97 3.42 -1.79
N ALA A 126 -4.07 4.41 -1.78
CA ALA A 126 -4.17 5.59 -0.93
C ALA A 126 -5.38 6.48 -1.33
N ASP A 127 -5.52 6.77 -2.61
CA ASP A 127 -6.61 7.60 -3.17
C ASP A 127 -7.99 6.94 -3.00
N SER A 128 -8.05 5.60 -3.01
CA SER A 128 -9.29 4.87 -2.71
C SER A 128 -9.77 5.05 -1.27
N LEU A 129 -8.87 5.30 -0.32
CA LEU A 129 -9.20 5.44 1.10
C LEU A 129 -9.54 6.87 1.48
N VAL A 130 -8.68 7.82 1.09
CA VAL A 130 -8.73 9.22 1.56
C VAL A 130 -9.03 10.23 0.46
N GLY A 131 -9.30 9.75 -0.76
CA GLY A 131 -9.63 10.55 -1.92
C GLY A 131 -8.43 10.95 -2.78
N GLN A 132 -8.67 11.14 -4.09
CA GLN A 132 -7.69 11.55 -5.11
C GLN A 132 -7.33 13.04 -5.00
N GLN A 133 -6.76 13.41 -3.85
CA GLN A 133 -6.43 14.79 -3.49
C GLN A 133 -5.05 15.21 -4.00
N VAL A 134 -4.81 15.06 -5.31
CA VAL A 134 -3.52 15.35 -5.97
C VAL A 134 -3.69 16.51 -6.96
N ALA A 135 -2.76 17.47 -6.97
CA ALA A 135 -2.92 18.69 -7.79
C ALA A 135 -2.84 18.47 -9.30
N ALA A 136 -2.08 17.47 -9.73
CA ALA A 136 -1.90 17.14 -11.14
C ALA A 136 -3.14 16.46 -11.75
N PHE A 137 -4.03 15.90 -10.92
CA PHE A 137 -5.21 15.19 -11.38
C PHE A 137 -6.39 16.15 -11.59
N PRO A 138 -7.19 15.96 -12.66
CA PRO A 138 -8.45 16.67 -12.83
C PRO A 138 -9.38 16.45 -11.62
N ASP A 139 -10.20 17.45 -11.29
CA ASP A 139 -11.21 17.28 -10.26
C ASP A 139 -12.20 16.17 -10.64
N ASN A 140 -12.38 15.21 -9.75
CA ASN A 140 -13.30 14.09 -9.91
C ASN A 140 -14.06 13.85 -8.60
N SER A 141 -15.23 14.47 -8.51
CA SER A 141 -16.08 14.39 -7.32
C SER A 141 -16.47 12.96 -6.90
N SER A 142 -16.40 11.98 -7.79
CA SER A 142 -16.69 10.57 -7.47
C SER A 142 -15.60 9.87 -6.65
N ILE A 143 -14.37 10.37 -6.70
CA ILE A 143 -13.19 9.78 -6.04
C ILE A 143 -12.41 10.75 -5.16
N ASN A 144 -12.79 12.03 -5.11
CA ASN A 144 -12.11 13.03 -4.30
C ASN A 144 -12.49 13.02 -2.80
N GLN A 145 -13.50 12.25 -2.40
CA GLN A 145 -13.88 12.13 -1.00
C GLN A 145 -13.33 10.85 -0.36
N PRO A 146 -12.91 10.91 0.93
CA PRO A 146 -12.60 9.72 1.71
C PRO A 146 -13.78 8.73 1.73
N LEU A 147 -13.49 7.45 1.92
CA LEU A 147 -14.53 6.48 2.22
C LEU A 147 -15.22 6.82 3.56
N PRO A 148 -16.47 6.38 3.76
CA PRO A 148 -17.15 6.56 5.04
C PRO A 148 -16.35 5.98 6.21
N ALA A 149 -16.40 6.64 7.36
CA ALA A 149 -15.67 6.19 8.56
C ALA A 149 -15.99 4.74 8.96
N SER A 150 -17.25 4.30 8.76
CA SER A 150 -17.69 2.91 8.97
C SER A 150 -17.01 1.89 8.06
N THR A 151 -16.63 2.29 6.84
CA THR A 151 -15.83 1.47 5.93
C THR A 151 -14.36 1.53 6.32
N LEU A 152 -13.85 2.73 6.63
CA LEU A 152 -12.45 2.91 7.02
C LEU A 152 -12.07 2.17 8.32
N SER A 153 -13.01 1.98 9.25
CA SER A 153 -12.79 1.17 10.45
C SER A 153 -12.63 -0.33 10.17
N ARG A 154 -12.98 -0.82 8.97
CA ARG A 154 -12.86 -2.24 8.60
C ARG A 154 -11.46 -2.66 8.15
N PHE A 155 -10.57 -1.72 7.85
CA PHE A 155 -9.21 -2.04 7.41
C PHE A 155 -8.33 -2.41 8.62
N ALA A 156 -7.77 -3.62 8.65
CA ALA A 156 -6.74 -3.95 9.62
C ALA A 156 -5.41 -3.25 9.28
N ALA A 157 -5.03 -3.30 8.00
CA ALA A 157 -3.75 -2.79 7.53
C ALA A 157 -3.83 -2.24 6.09
N VAL A 158 -2.90 -1.36 5.76
CA VAL A 158 -2.65 -0.83 4.42
C VAL A 158 -1.13 -0.79 4.22
N VAL A 159 -0.65 -1.40 3.14
CA VAL A 159 0.76 -1.41 2.75
C VAL A 159 0.88 -0.81 1.37
N ILE A 160 1.61 0.29 1.25
CA ILE A 160 1.87 0.92 -0.04
C ILE A 160 3.38 1.10 -0.23
N MET A 161 3.90 0.72 -1.40
CA MET A 161 5.33 0.76 -1.70
C MET A 161 5.59 1.60 -2.95
N GLY A 162 6.47 2.59 -2.85
CA GLY A 162 6.85 3.46 -3.96
C GLY A 162 5.72 4.37 -4.44
N ASP A 163 4.89 4.90 -3.53
CA ASP A 163 3.74 5.75 -3.85
C ASP A 163 4.15 7.08 -4.53
N PRO A 164 3.80 7.32 -5.80
CA PRO A 164 4.08 8.60 -6.47
C PRO A 164 3.42 9.81 -5.79
N SER A 165 2.39 9.58 -4.96
CA SER A 165 1.71 10.62 -4.19
C SER A 165 2.31 10.90 -2.81
N PHE A 166 3.39 10.20 -2.45
CA PHE A 166 4.08 10.34 -1.18
C PHE A 166 4.41 11.79 -0.83
N VAL A 167 4.24 12.13 0.46
CA VAL A 167 4.71 13.38 1.06
C VAL A 167 5.53 13.13 2.34
N THR A 168 6.58 13.92 2.53
CA THR A 168 7.58 13.70 3.59
C THR A 168 7.08 13.85 5.03
N ASN A 169 5.85 14.35 5.22
CA ASN A 169 5.23 14.51 6.53
C ASN A 169 4.20 13.42 6.86
N GLU A 170 4.14 12.34 6.07
CA GLU A 170 3.41 11.12 6.42
C GLU A 170 3.95 10.52 7.73
N THR A 171 3.12 10.46 8.77
CA THR A 171 3.48 9.88 10.08
C THR A 171 3.69 8.36 10.03
N PHE A 172 3.32 7.74 8.92
CA PHE A 172 3.40 6.31 8.63
C PHE A 172 4.42 5.97 7.54
N HIS A 173 5.26 6.94 7.16
CA HIS A 173 6.40 6.73 6.27
C HIS A 173 7.40 5.74 6.88
N VAL A 174 7.89 4.84 6.05
CA VAL A 174 9.04 3.97 6.31
C VAL A 174 10.04 4.13 5.17
N GLY A 175 11.30 4.31 5.52
CA GLY A 175 12.39 4.54 4.57
C GLY A 175 13.11 5.84 4.85
N ASN A 176 13.91 6.29 3.89
CA ASN A 176 14.79 7.46 4.03
C ASN A 176 14.52 8.57 2.99
N ALA A 177 13.39 8.55 2.30
CA ALA A 177 12.99 9.62 1.39
C ALA A 177 12.88 10.97 2.12
N THR A 178 13.51 12.00 1.55
CA THR A 178 13.51 13.39 2.06
C THR A 178 12.84 14.38 1.12
N ARG A 179 12.22 13.87 0.06
CA ARG A 179 11.54 14.63 -0.98
C ARG A 179 10.19 13.99 -1.27
N ASN A 180 9.23 14.82 -1.66
CA ASN A 180 7.92 14.34 -2.10
C ASN A 180 8.02 13.58 -3.42
N GLY A 181 6.99 12.78 -3.71
CA GLY A 181 6.83 12.11 -5.00
C GLY A 181 6.47 13.07 -6.13
N LEU A 182 6.29 12.51 -7.32
CA LEU A 182 5.92 13.25 -8.52
C LEU A 182 4.54 13.90 -8.42
N PHE A 183 3.64 13.29 -7.63
CA PHE A 183 2.23 13.63 -7.56
C PHE A 183 1.79 13.88 -6.10
N PRO A 184 2.49 14.77 -5.36
CA PRO A 184 2.33 14.89 -3.92
C PRO A 184 0.87 15.13 -3.53
N ARG A 185 0.40 14.33 -2.58
CA ARG A 185 -0.92 14.48 -1.98
C ARG A 185 -1.04 15.85 -1.28
N LYS A 186 -2.16 16.53 -1.52
CA LYS A 186 -2.47 17.84 -0.91
C LYS A 186 -2.74 17.71 0.59
N ASP A 187 -3.41 16.64 1.00
CA ASP A 187 -3.88 16.45 2.36
C ASP A 187 -3.59 15.04 2.89
N VAL A 188 -2.43 14.89 3.52
CA VAL A 188 -2.06 13.69 4.27
C VAL A 188 -2.77 13.61 5.63
N ALA A 189 -3.28 14.74 6.14
CA ALA A 189 -3.94 14.77 7.44
C ALA A 189 -5.22 13.92 7.44
N ASN A 190 -5.84 13.71 6.27
CA ASN A 190 -6.97 12.79 6.12
C ASN A 190 -6.69 11.37 6.64
N PHE A 191 -5.47 10.85 6.51
CA PHE A 191 -5.12 9.55 7.11
C PHE A 191 -5.14 9.57 8.64
N ASN A 192 -4.74 10.70 9.24
CA ASN A 192 -4.78 10.87 10.69
C ASN A 192 -6.22 11.10 11.17
N THR A 193 -6.97 12.00 10.53
CA THR A 193 -8.38 12.29 10.83
C THR A 193 -9.26 11.05 10.68
N ALA A 194 -8.97 10.18 9.72
CA ALA A 194 -9.65 8.89 9.54
C ALA A 194 -9.22 7.79 10.53
N GLY A 195 -8.24 8.04 11.41
CA GLY A 195 -7.68 7.02 12.29
C GLY A 195 -7.01 5.86 11.53
N LEU A 196 -6.51 6.12 10.33
CA LEU A 196 -5.82 5.13 9.49
C LEU A 196 -4.31 5.15 9.68
N ALA A 197 -3.71 6.27 10.09
CA ALA A 197 -2.25 6.43 10.15
C ALA A 197 -1.54 5.28 10.90
N ALA A 198 -2.08 4.81 12.02
CA ALA A 198 -1.52 3.67 12.77
C ALA A 198 -1.61 2.31 12.05
N ARG A 199 -2.45 2.22 11.02
CA ARG A 199 -2.79 1.04 10.23
C ARG A 199 -2.22 1.11 8.81
N VAL A 200 -1.44 2.14 8.48
CA VAL A 200 -0.81 2.31 7.17
C VAL A 200 0.71 2.18 7.33
N LYS A 201 1.36 1.63 6.31
CA LYS A 201 2.80 1.78 6.07
C LYS A 201 3.04 2.18 4.63
N SER A 202 3.72 3.31 4.46
CA SER A 202 4.08 3.90 3.17
C SER A 202 5.59 3.83 3.01
N TYR A 203 6.07 2.95 2.14
CA TYR A 203 7.50 2.69 1.94
C TYR A 203 8.02 3.55 0.80
N CYS A 204 8.98 4.42 1.09
CA CYS A 204 9.62 5.27 0.09
C CYS A 204 11.04 5.63 0.50
N ASP A 205 11.97 5.53 -0.43
CA ASP A 205 13.40 5.76 -0.20
C ASP A 205 13.97 6.87 -1.07
N PHE A 206 15.06 7.42 -0.56
CA PHE A 206 15.89 8.40 -1.23
C PHE A 206 16.27 7.93 -2.63
N ASN A 207 16.23 8.87 -3.56
CA ASN A 207 16.53 8.68 -4.97
C ASN A 207 15.51 7.84 -5.75
N ASP A 208 14.44 7.31 -5.15
CA ASP A 208 13.33 6.77 -5.94
C ASP A 208 12.77 7.86 -6.88
N PRO A 209 12.72 7.63 -8.20
CA PRO A 209 12.34 8.64 -9.17
C PRO A 209 10.86 9.02 -9.14
N TYR A 210 10.01 8.19 -8.56
CA TYR A 210 8.57 8.36 -8.52
C TYR A 210 8.08 8.83 -7.15
N CYS A 211 8.44 8.14 -6.07
CA CYS A 211 7.96 8.48 -4.73
C CYS A 211 8.83 9.52 -4.02
N ALA A 212 10.09 9.72 -4.46
CA ALA A 212 10.99 10.73 -3.88
C ALA A 212 11.50 11.74 -4.91
N SER A 213 10.91 11.76 -6.12
CA SER A 213 11.33 12.64 -7.23
C SER A 213 12.84 12.58 -7.54
N GLY A 214 13.45 11.41 -7.32
CA GLY A 214 14.87 11.13 -7.56
C GLY A 214 15.23 11.05 -9.04
N ASN A 215 16.47 10.62 -9.31
CA ASN A 215 16.94 10.50 -10.68
C ASN A 215 16.53 9.14 -11.28
N LEU A 216 15.86 9.13 -12.44
CA LEU A 216 15.37 7.89 -13.07
C LEU A 216 16.48 6.86 -13.33
N SER A 217 17.63 7.29 -13.86
CA SER A 217 18.70 6.35 -14.26
C SER A 217 19.38 5.67 -13.07
N THR A 218 19.49 6.36 -11.94
CA THR A 218 20.18 5.85 -10.73
C THR A 218 19.21 5.36 -9.65
N GLY A 219 17.96 5.77 -9.74
CA GLY A 219 16.91 5.51 -8.76
C GLY A 219 15.92 4.42 -9.14
N LEU A 220 15.82 4.05 -10.42
CA LEU A 220 14.91 2.98 -10.84
C LEU A 220 15.13 1.65 -10.09
N PRO A 221 16.36 1.21 -9.77
CA PRO A 221 16.55 0.01 -8.95
C PRO A 221 16.00 0.13 -7.52
N VAL A 222 16.01 1.34 -6.94
CA VAL A 222 15.40 1.60 -5.62
C VAL A 222 13.89 1.36 -5.72
N HIS A 223 13.26 1.95 -6.74
CA HIS A 223 11.82 1.80 -6.95
C HIS A 223 11.38 0.35 -7.09
N LEU A 224 12.15 -0.46 -7.82
CA LEU A 224 11.86 -1.86 -8.07
C LEU A 224 12.22 -2.78 -6.88
N GLY A 225 12.93 -2.27 -5.88
CA GLY A 225 13.53 -3.04 -4.78
C GLY A 225 12.65 -3.23 -3.55
N TYR A 226 11.54 -2.49 -3.40
CA TYR A 226 10.81 -2.43 -2.13
C TYR A 226 10.29 -3.74 -1.57
N VAL A 227 9.86 -4.68 -2.43
CA VAL A 227 9.42 -6.01 -1.95
C VAL A 227 10.60 -6.80 -1.37
N GLN A 228 11.78 -6.69 -1.99
CA GLN A 228 12.99 -7.35 -1.49
C GLN A 228 13.45 -6.71 -0.17
N GLU A 229 13.40 -5.38 -0.08
CA GLU A 229 13.91 -4.64 1.07
C GLU A 229 12.95 -4.68 2.27
N TYR A 230 11.66 -4.45 2.05
CA TYR A 230 10.66 -4.28 3.10
C TYR A 230 9.57 -5.34 3.15
N GLY A 231 9.59 -6.34 2.25
CA GLY A 231 8.52 -7.34 2.14
C GLY A 231 8.23 -8.07 3.45
N SER A 232 9.26 -8.50 4.17
CA SER A 232 9.11 -9.17 5.47
C SER A 232 8.59 -8.23 6.56
N GLN A 233 9.03 -6.97 6.57
CA GLN A 233 8.53 -5.96 7.51
C GLN A 233 7.05 -5.67 7.26
N ALA A 234 6.64 -5.54 5.99
CA ALA A 234 5.27 -5.31 5.60
C ALA A 234 4.37 -6.51 5.94
N GLU A 235 4.84 -7.73 5.72
CA GLU A 235 4.19 -8.96 6.12
C GLU A 235 3.95 -9.01 7.64
N ASP A 236 5.00 -8.78 8.44
CA ASP A 236 4.90 -8.75 9.90
C ASP A 236 3.91 -7.69 10.39
N PHE A 237 3.96 -6.49 9.80
CA PHE A 237 3.03 -5.43 10.10
C PHE A 237 1.57 -5.87 9.85
N VAL A 238 1.28 -6.41 8.66
CA VAL A 238 -0.08 -6.84 8.30
C VAL A 238 -0.57 -7.97 9.21
N VAL A 239 0.26 -8.99 9.46
CA VAL A 239 -0.10 -10.11 10.35
C VAL A 239 -0.43 -9.62 11.76
N ASN A 240 0.37 -8.70 12.31
CA ASN A 240 0.12 -8.14 13.63
C ASN A 240 -1.13 -7.27 13.69
N GLN A 241 -1.39 -6.49 12.64
CA GLN A 241 -2.59 -5.67 12.54
C GLN A 241 -3.87 -6.51 12.44
N ILE A 242 -3.86 -7.62 11.69
CA ILE A 242 -4.99 -8.55 11.64
C ILE A 242 -5.26 -9.12 13.05
N LYS A 243 -4.23 -9.56 13.77
CA LYS A 243 -4.38 -10.05 15.15
C LYS A 243 -4.95 -8.97 16.08
N ALA A 244 -4.46 -7.74 15.99
CA ALA A 244 -4.93 -6.62 16.79
C ALA A 244 -6.42 -6.30 16.52
N PHE A 245 -6.86 -6.40 15.25
CA PHE A 245 -8.25 -6.19 14.86
C PHE A 245 -9.20 -7.14 15.62
N TYR A 246 -8.88 -8.43 15.67
CA TYR A 246 -9.69 -9.43 16.37
C TYR A 246 -9.64 -9.29 17.91
N SER A 247 -8.49 -8.89 18.46
CA SER A 247 -8.34 -8.63 19.90
C SER A 247 -9.24 -7.47 20.35
N ASN A 248 -9.30 -6.38 19.58
CA ASN A 248 -10.11 -5.20 19.91
C ASN A 248 -11.62 -5.47 19.82
N GLY A 249 -12.05 -6.33 18.89
CA GLY A 249 -13.47 -6.73 18.78
C GLY A 249 -13.96 -7.61 19.94
N THR A 250 -13.05 -8.28 20.65
CA THR A 250 -13.40 -9.16 21.78
C THR A 250 -13.63 -8.37 23.07
N SER A 251 -13.02 -7.20 23.23
CA SER A 251 -13.13 -6.37 24.44
C SER A 251 -14.49 -5.67 24.62
N THR A 252 -15.37 -5.66 23.61
CA THR A 252 -16.69 -4.99 23.70
C THR A 252 -17.83 -5.93 24.13
N SER A 253 -17.57 -7.22 24.37
CA SER A 253 -18.62 -8.20 24.72
C SER A 253 -18.63 -8.69 26.18
N SER A 254 -17.93 -8.01 27.10
CA SER A 254 -17.96 -8.34 28.53
C SER A 254 -18.26 -7.11 29.39
N ASN A 255 -19.50 -6.61 29.36
CA ASN A 255 -20.03 -5.92 30.53
C ASN A 255 -21.56 -6.01 30.59
N GLY A 256 -22.04 -7.16 31.04
CA GLY A 256 -23.43 -7.38 31.46
C GLY A 256 -23.48 -7.78 32.94
N THR A 257 -24.21 -6.97 33.71
CA THR A 257 -24.96 -7.37 34.93
C THR A 257 -24.25 -7.24 36.31
N SER A 258 -24.30 -6.00 36.81
CA SER A 258 -25.00 -5.50 38.03
C SER A 258 -24.65 -5.92 39.48
N SER A 259 -24.58 -4.86 40.31
CA SER A 259 -24.91 -4.70 41.75
C SER A 259 -23.92 -5.36 42.73
N SER A 260 -23.54 -4.79 43.88
CA SER A 260 -24.16 -3.84 44.81
C SER A 260 -23.15 -3.49 45.91
N GLY A 261 -23.32 -2.36 46.61
CA GLY A 261 -22.99 -2.29 48.04
C GLY A 261 -21.93 -1.26 48.47
N SER A 262 -22.42 -0.26 49.20
CA SER A 262 -21.76 0.86 49.85
C SER A 262 -20.71 0.50 50.92
N GLY A 263 -19.78 1.44 51.21
CA GLY A 263 -18.99 1.42 52.44
C GLY A 263 -17.91 2.50 52.50
N SER A 264 -18.22 3.62 53.15
CA SER A 264 -17.31 4.71 53.48
C SER A 264 -16.56 4.42 54.79
N SER A 265 -15.26 4.73 54.90
CA SER A 265 -14.64 5.38 56.09
C SER A 265 -13.12 5.51 55.97
N THR A 266 -12.62 6.38 56.84
CA THR A 266 -11.47 7.28 56.80
C THR A 266 -10.19 6.71 57.42
N SER A 267 -9.04 7.14 56.89
CA SER A 267 -7.77 7.51 57.55
C SER A 267 -7.18 6.68 58.72
N SER A 268 -5.92 6.26 58.60
CA SER A 268 -4.81 6.78 59.44
C SER A 268 -3.41 6.22 59.09
N ASN A 269 -2.45 7.14 59.11
CA ASN A 269 -1.00 7.12 59.34
C ASN A 269 -0.21 5.79 59.48
N GLY A 270 0.96 5.75 58.82
CA GLY A 270 2.05 4.82 59.12
C GLY A 270 3.32 5.08 58.30
N THR A 271 4.27 5.80 58.92
CA THR A 271 5.61 6.20 58.47
C THR A 271 6.55 5.02 58.16
N SER A 272 7.41 5.13 57.12
CA SER A 272 8.89 5.00 57.20
C SER A 272 9.60 4.84 55.84
N SER A 273 10.71 5.61 55.70
CA SER A 273 11.99 5.36 54.98
C SER A 273 11.96 4.68 53.60
N GLY A 274 12.58 5.17 52.52
CA GLY A 274 13.79 5.96 52.35
C GLY A 274 14.56 5.34 51.15
N GLY A 275 15.15 6.15 50.26
CA GLY A 275 16.12 5.66 49.27
C GLY A 275 15.95 6.17 47.82
N SER A 276 16.66 7.26 47.53
CA SER A 276 17.49 7.56 46.34
C SER A 276 17.13 7.14 44.90
N GLY A 277 17.24 8.14 44.00
CA GLY A 277 17.63 8.01 42.58
C GLY A 277 16.48 7.70 41.62
N SER A 278 16.45 8.08 40.35
CA SER A 278 17.32 8.88 39.49
C SER A 278 16.49 9.22 38.24
N SER A 279 16.72 10.39 37.68
CA SER A 279 16.46 10.83 36.29
C SER A 279 15.77 9.84 35.33
N THR A 280 14.55 10.16 34.89
CA THR A 280 13.90 9.52 33.73
C THR A 280 14.41 10.16 32.44
N THR A 281 15.30 9.47 31.73
CA THR A 281 15.74 9.87 30.38
C THR A 281 14.84 9.18 29.36
N SER A 282 14.24 10.00 28.49
CA SER A 282 13.50 9.63 27.29
C SER A 282 14.37 8.84 26.30
N SER A 283 13.99 7.62 25.97
CA SER A 283 14.64 6.82 24.93
C SER A 283 13.87 6.93 23.60
N THR A 284 14.38 7.79 22.72
CA THR A 284 14.17 7.72 21.27
C THR A 284 14.82 6.45 20.69
N PRO A 285 14.17 5.69 19.80
CA PRO A 285 14.84 4.60 19.08
C PRO A 285 15.89 5.15 18.10
N ALA A 286 17.01 4.44 18.01
CA ALA A 286 18.19 4.81 17.23
C ALA A 286 17.97 4.71 15.71
N ALA A 287 18.53 5.68 14.98
CA ALA A 287 18.68 5.65 13.54
C ALA A 287 19.61 4.50 13.11
N TYR A 288 19.15 3.67 12.17
CA TYR A 288 19.95 2.60 11.59
C TYR A 288 20.79 3.16 10.43
N THR A 289 22.10 3.33 10.66
CA THR A 289 23.08 3.67 9.62
C THR A 289 23.61 2.39 8.99
N GLY A 290 22.88 1.84 8.02
CA GLY A 290 23.34 0.74 7.19
C GLY A 290 24.21 1.27 6.04
N THR A 291 25.52 1.05 6.12
CA THR A 291 26.47 1.31 5.04
C THR A 291 26.24 0.38 3.86
N ALA A 292 26.13 0.96 2.66
CA ALA A 292 26.11 0.23 1.39
C ALA A 292 27.30 -0.74 1.32
N SER A 293 27.00 -2.04 1.36
CA SER A 293 28.00 -3.08 1.17
C SER A 293 28.02 -3.47 -0.31
N THR A 294 29.14 -3.16 -0.96
CA THR A 294 29.48 -3.61 -2.31
C THR A 294 29.45 -5.13 -2.37
N MET A 295 28.48 -5.71 -3.09
CA MET A 295 28.51 -7.14 -3.43
C MET A 295 29.15 -7.35 -4.80
N SER A 296 30.33 -7.98 -4.77
CA SER A 296 31.01 -8.56 -5.93
C SER A 296 30.19 -9.71 -6.51
N ALA A 297 30.09 -9.70 -7.83
CA ALA A 297 29.39 -10.70 -8.63
C ALA A 297 30.08 -12.08 -8.60
N VAL A 298 29.30 -13.15 -8.36
CA VAL A 298 29.50 -14.45 -9.00
C VAL A 298 28.14 -15.15 -9.12
N GLY A 299 27.67 -15.34 -10.36
CA GLY A 299 26.49 -16.15 -10.67
C GLY A 299 25.87 -15.74 -11.99
N LYS A 300 26.19 -16.46 -13.07
CA LYS A 300 25.73 -16.20 -14.43
C LYS A 300 24.20 -16.17 -14.50
N ILE A 301 23.63 -14.98 -14.67
CA ILE A 301 22.24 -14.79 -15.12
C ILE A 301 22.33 -14.18 -16.52
N ALA A 302 21.64 -14.81 -17.48
CA ALA A 302 21.58 -14.34 -18.86
C ALA A 302 21.07 -12.88 -18.92
N PRO A 303 21.62 -12.03 -19.79
CA PRO A 303 21.22 -10.63 -19.85
C PRO A 303 19.78 -10.52 -20.35
N ILE A 304 18.89 -10.02 -19.49
CA ILE A 304 17.62 -9.45 -19.92
C ILE A 304 17.98 -8.18 -20.68
N ALA A 305 17.76 -8.18 -21.99
CA ALA A 305 17.92 -7.01 -22.83
C ALA A 305 16.92 -5.94 -22.38
N VAL A 306 17.37 -4.99 -21.57
CA VAL A 306 16.62 -3.77 -21.28
C VAL A 306 16.77 -2.88 -22.51
N LEU A 307 15.75 -2.88 -23.37
CA LEU A 307 15.65 -1.91 -24.44
C LEU A 307 15.32 -0.56 -23.80
N ALA A 308 16.35 0.23 -23.51
CA ALA A 308 16.19 1.64 -23.20
C ALA A 308 15.65 2.34 -24.45
N GLY A 309 14.38 2.72 -24.43
CA GLY A 309 13.75 3.44 -25.53
C GLY A 309 12.44 4.05 -25.09
N VAL A 310 12.38 5.39 -25.22
CA VAL A 310 11.21 6.28 -25.06
C VAL A 310 10.89 6.51 -23.58
N ILE A 311 11.05 7.71 -23.00
CA ILE A 311 10.29 8.92 -23.31
C ILE A 311 11.18 10.16 -23.19
N ALA A 312 11.38 10.84 -24.31
CA ALA A 312 11.68 12.26 -24.36
C ALA A 312 10.61 12.87 -25.27
N LEU A 313 9.46 13.25 -24.71
CA LEU A 313 8.65 14.40 -25.12
C LEU A 313 7.39 14.47 -24.25
N ALA A 314 7.43 15.31 -23.22
CA ALA A 314 6.31 16.17 -22.87
C ALA A 314 6.94 17.33 -22.08
N MET A 315 6.68 18.53 -22.57
CA MET A 315 7.12 19.80 -22.01
C MET A 315 6.54 20.02 -20.62
#